data_AF-A0AAW6C4G8-F1
#
_entry.id   AF-A0AAW6C4G8-F1
#
_cell.length_a   1.000
_cell.length_b   1.000
_cell.length_c   1.000
_cell.angle_alpha   90.00
_cell.angle_beta   90.00
_cell.angle_gamma   90.00
#
_symmetry.space_group_name_H-M   'P 1'
#
loop_
_entity.id
_entity.type
_entity.pdbx_description
1 polymer ?
#
loop_
_entity_poly.entity_id
_entity_poly.type
_entity_poly.pdbx_seq_one_letter_code
_entity_poly.pdbx_strand_id
1 'polypeptide(L)'
;MQSDERGGGGVVRPAPRFAYTEKFYEVFPFYLAIGMTAEQYWDGDCELVRYYRKAAKIRQDLKNQDAWLQGMYIYQAIGNLAPILRAFAKKGTKAVPYPDQPFALNTMQKGKKEQAKQEKQDEKAKAYFQALAMSFNKKFQEKGGGVNG
;
A
#
# COMPACT_ATOMS: atom_id res chain seq x y z
N MET A 1 -27.26 58.77 -47.71
CA MET A 1 -28.21 57.63 -47.70
C MET A 1 -27.60 56.50 -48.51
N GLN A 2 -26.95 55.54 -47.85
CA GLN A 2 -27.10 54.10 -48.10
C GLN A 2 -26.14 53.36 -47.18
N SER A 3 -26.71 52.37 -46.51
CA SER A 3 -26.26 51.67 -45.33
C SER A 3 -25.27 50.56 -45.66
N ASP A 4 -24.09 50.60 -45.03
CA ASP A 4 -23.17 49.46 -44.93
C ASP A 4 -23.65 48.54 -43.79
N GLU A 5 -24.44 47.52 -44.10
CA GLU A 5 -24.68 46.39 -43.20
C GLU A 5 -23.92 45.16 -43.70
N ARG A 6 -22.64 45.06 -43.33
CA ARG A 6 -21.89 43.79 -43.39
C ARG A 6 -22.28 42.93 -42.19
N GLY A 7 -23.46 42.32 -42.28
CA GLY A 7 -23.86 41.21 -41.43
C GLY A 7 -23.02 39.97 -41.78
N GLY A 8 -21.94 39.74 -41.03
CA GLY A 8 -21.16 38.52 -41.07
C GLY A 8 -22.00 37.33 -40.59
N GLY A 9 -22.77 36.75 -41.50
CA GLY A 9 -23.46 35.49 -41.29
C GLY A 9 -22.44 34.37 -41.16
N GLY A 10 -21.98 34.15 -39.93
CA GLY A 10 -21.22 32.95 -39.57
C GLY A 10 -22.06 31.73 -39.94
N VAL A 11 -21.61 31.00 -40.96
CA VAL A 11 -22.20 29.73 -41.37
C VAL A 11 -22.14 28.80 -40.17
N VAL A 12 -23.26 28.66 -39.46
CA VAL A 12 -23.47 27.60 -38.48
C VAL A 12 -23.47 26.31 -39.29
N ARG A 13 -22.31 25.68 -39.41
CA ARG A 13 -22.22 24.32 -39.96
C ARG A 13 -23.05 23.44 -39.01
N PRO A 14 -24.17 22.83 -39.46
CA PRO A 14 -24.89 21.90 -38.61
C PRO A 14 -23.92 20.76 -38.28
N ALA A 15 -23.83 20.38 -37.01
CA ALA A 15 -23.08 19.19 -36.62
C ALA A 15 -23.53 18.02 -37.51
N PRO A 16 -22.61 17.22 -38.08
CA PRO A 16 -22.98 16.12 -38.95
C PRO A 16 -23.90 15.17 -38.17
N ARG A 17 -25.11 14.97 -38.69
CA ARG A 17 -26.21 14.25 -38.00
C ARG A 17 -25.91 12.78 -37.69
N PHE A 18 -24.79 12.24 -38.18
CA PHE A 18 -24.45 10.82 -38.14
C PHE A 18 -23.09 10.49 -37.48
N ALA A 19 -22.32 11.47 -37.00
CA ALA A 19 -20.93 11.21 -36.60
C ALA A 19 -20.76 10.63 -35.18
N TYR A 20 -21.76 10.71 -34.30
CA TYR A 20 -21.60 10.28 -32.91
C TYR A 20 -21.88 8.80 -32.71
N THR A 21 -22.76 8.20 -33.51
CA THR A 21 -23.18 6.80 -33.38
C THR A 21 -22.00 5.83 -33.53
N GLU A 22 -21.13 6.04 -34.53
CA GLU A 22 -19.91 5.23 -34.72
C GLU A 22 -19.02 5.26 -33.47
N LYS A 23 -18.93 6.42 -32.82
CA LYS A 23 -18.10 6.57 -31.62
C LYS A 23 -18.59 5.70 -30.45
N PHE A 24 -19.91 5.50 -30.32
CA PHE A 24 -20.46 4.62 -29.28
C PHE A 24 -20.04 3.16 -29.50
N TYR A 25 -20.00 2.69 -30.75
CA TYR A 25 -19.53 1.35 -31.07
C TYR A 25 -18.03 1.19 -30.85
N GLU A 26 -17.22 2.20 -31.19
CA GLU A 26 -15.77 2.16 -30.95
C GLU A 26 -15.41 2.01 -29.46
N VAL A 27 -16.14 2.71 -28.58
CA VAL A 27 -15.84 2.68 -27.14
C VAL A 27 -16.54 1.56 -26.39
N PHE A 28 -17.52 0.89 -27.01
CA PHE A 28 -18.30 -0.16 -26.37
C PHE A 28 -17.43 -1.31 -25.80
N PRO A 29 -16.41 -1.85 -26.52
CA PRO A 29 -15.53 -2.88 -25.98
C PRO A 29 -14.80 -2.47 -24.70
N PHE A 30 -14.46 -1.19 -24.55
CA PHE A 30 -13.83 -0.67 -23.34
C PHE A 30 -14.77 -0.78 -22.12
N TYR A 31 -16.07 -0.49 -22.29
CA TYR A 31 -17.04 -0.62 -21.21
C TYR A 31 -17.29 -2.07 -20.82
N LEU A 32 -17.34 -2.97 -21.80
CA LEU A 32 -17.39 -4.41 -21.54
C LEU A 32 -16.17 -4.86 -20.73
N ALA A 33 -14.96 -4.41 -21.09
CA ALA A 33 -13.73 -4.77 -20.40
C ALA A 33 -13.68 -4.31 -18.93
N ILE A 34 -14.29 -3.17 -18.60
CA ILE A 34 -14.34 -2.65 -17.22
C ILE A 34 -15.54 -3.20 -16.42
N GLY A 35 -16.37 -4.05 -17.03
CA GLY A 35 -17.44 -4.81 -16.36
C GLY A 35 -18.85 -4.24 -16.51
N MET A 36 -19.09 -3.39 -17.51
CA MET A 36 -20.44 -2.92 -17.87
C MET A 36 -21.11 -3.93 -18.81
N THR A 37 -22.40 -4.21 -18.65
CA THR A 37 -23.11 -5.10 -19.57
C THR A 37 -23.58 -4.35 -20.83
N ALA A 38 -23.91 -5.10 -21.88
CA ALA A 38 -24.47 -4.52 -23.11
C ALA A 38 -25.77 -3.75 -22.85
N GLU A 39 -26.69 -4.36 -22.09
CA GLU A 39 -27.97 -3.76 -21.69
C GLU A 39 -27.76 -2.46 -20.88
N GLN A 40 -26.83 -2.47 -19.92
CA GLN A 40 -26.52 -1.26 -19.16
C GLN A 40 -25.97 -0.12 -20.03
N TYR A 41 -25.22 -0.47 -21.08
CA TYR A 41 -24.56 0.50 -21.95
C TYR A 41 -25.51 1.11 -23.00
N TRP A 42 -26.41 0.29 -23.57
CA TRP A 42 -27.33 0.71 -24.61
C TRP A 42 -28.67 1.19 -24.06
N ASP A 43 -29.21 0.51 -23.04
CA ASP A 43 -30.56 0.71 -22.52
C ASP A 43 -30.58 1.33 -21.12
N GLY A 44 -29.43 1.35 -20.43
CA GLY A 44 -29.29 1.90 -19.09
C GLY A 44 -29.15 3.42 -19.03
N ASP A 45 -28.92 3.93 -17.82
CA ASP A 45 -28.67 5.36 -17.59
C ASP A 45 -27.35 5.81 -18.24
N CYS A 46 -27.42 6.85 -19.07
CA CYS A 46 -26.29 7.50 -19.73
C CYS A 46 -25.17 7.91 -18.77
N GLU A 47 -25.47 8.21 -17.50
CA GLU A 47 -24.47 8.58 -16.50
C GLU A 47 -23.64 7.38 -16.00
N LEU A 48 -24.11 6.13 -16.15
CA LEU A 48 -23.39 4.93 -15.69
C LEU A 48 -21.98 4.85 -16.29
N VAL A 49 -21.86 5.21 -17.56
CA VAL A 49 -20.60 5.30 -18.31
C VAL A 49 -19.54 6.12 -17.55
N ARG A 50 -19.95 7.22 -16.89
CA ARG A 50 -19.06 8.07 -16.09
C ARG A 50 -18.62 7.38 -14.80
N TYR A 51 -19.52 6.68 -14.12
CA TYR A 51 -19.20 5.95 -12.89
C TYR A 51 -18.31 4.74 -13.17
N TYR A 52 -18.56 3.97 -14.23
CA TYR A 52 -17.71 2.85 -14.64
C TYR A 52 -16.28 3.30 -14.98
N ARG A 53 -16.11 4.43 -15.69
CA ARG A 53 -14.77 5.02 -15.92
C ARG A 53 -14.05 5.35 -14.61
N LYS A 54 -14.75 5.98 -13.65
CA LYS A 54 -14.18 6.30 -12.33
C LYS A 54 -13.80 5.02 -11.57
N ALA A 55 -14.68 4.02 -11.57
CA ALA A 55 -14.41 2.73 -10.95
C ALA A 55 -13.21 2.03 -11.58
N ALA A 56 -13.09 2.04 -12.91
CA ALA A 56 -11.93 1.48 -13.62
C ALA A 56 -10.62 2.18 -13.22
N LYS A 57 -10.64 3.51 -13.11
CA LYS A 57 -9.49 4.28 -12.62
C LYS A 57 -9.11 3.89 -11.19
N ILE A 58 -10.08 3.82 -10.27
CA ILE A 58 -9.83 3.37 -8.90
C ILE A 58 -9.23 1.96 -8.88
N ARG A 59 -9.76 1.02 -9.68
CA ARG A 59 -9.23 -0.34 -9.79
C ARG A 59 -7.79 -0.36 -10.30
N GLN A 60 -7.46 0.50 -11.26
CA GLN A 60 -6.10 0.63 -11.77
C GLN A 60 -5.15 1.20 -10.70
N ASP A 61 -5.59 2.23 -9.97
CA ASP A 61 -4.80 2.84 -8.90
C ASP A 61 -4.54 1.86 -7.76
N LEU A 62 -5.54 1.07 -7.36
CA LEU A 62 -5.38 0.00 -6.36
C LEU A 62 -4.40 -1.08 -6.83
N LYS A 63 -4.52 -1.55 -8.08
CA LYS A 63 -3.57 -2.51 -8.66
C LYS A 63 -2.13 -1.97 -8.66
N ASN A 64 -1.96 -0.68 -8.93
CA ASN A 64 -0.65 -0.04 -8.90
C ASN A 64 -0.07 0.00 -7.47
N GLN A 65 -0.90 0.30 -6.47
CA GLN A 65 -0.51 0.25 -5.06
C GLN A 65 -0.13 -1.17 -4.62
N ASP A 66 -0.89 -2.18 -5.04
CA ASP A 66 -0.60 -3.59 -4.75
C ASP A 66 0.73 -4.03 -5.39
N ALA A 67 0.96 -3.66 -6.66
CA ALA A 67 2.21 -3.93 -7.36
C ALA A 67 3.40 -3.25 -6.69
N TRP A 68 3.22 -2.02 -6.18
CA TRP A 68 4.24 -1.30 -5.43
C TRP A 68 4.60 -2.02 -4.13
N LEU A 69 3.59 -2.46 -3.37
CA LEU A 69 3.79 -3.23 -2.15
C LEU A 69 4.48 -4.58 -2.43
N GLN A 70 4.08 -5.26 -3.49
CA GLN A 70 4.74 -6.49 -3.93
C GLN A 70 6.20 -6.25 -4.31
N GLY A 71 6.50 -5.17 -5.04
CA GLY A 71 7.86 -4.75 -5.36
C GLY A 71 8.71 -4.53 -4.12
N MET A 72 8.16 -3.91 -3.08
CA MET A 72 8.84 -3.73 -1.80
C MET A 72 9.16 -5.08 -1.13
N TYR A 73 8.23 -6.04 -1.12
CA TYR A 73 8.48 -7.38 -0.57
C TYR A 73 9.57 -8.13 -1.35
N ILE A 74 9.56 -8.05 -2.68
CA ILE A 74 10.57 -8.68 -3.54
C ILE A 74 11.94 -8.04 -3.27
N TYR A 75 11.99 -6.72 -3.23
CA TYR A 75 13.22 -5.98 -2.94
C TYR A 75 13.83 -6.38 -1.60
N GLN A 76 13.01 -6.46 -0.55
CA GLN A 76 13.46 -6.92 0.77
C GLN A 76 13.94 -8.38 0.72
N ALA A 77 13.22 -9.27 0.04
CA ALA A 77 13.61 -10.67 -0.07
C ALA A 77 14.98 -10.83 -0.73
N ILE A 78 15.25 -10.09 -1.82
CA ILE A 78 16.56 -10.08 -2.48
C ILE A 78 17.64 -9.56 -1.52
N GLY A 79 17.37 -8.46 -0.81
CA GLY A 79 18.29 -7.92 0.20
C GLY A 79 18.61 -8.92 1.31
N ASN A 80 17.61 -9.66 1.78
CA ASN A 80 17.75 -10.71 2.79
C ASN A 80 18.59 -11.91 2.29
N LEU A 81 18.52 -12.22 1.00
CA LEU A 81 19.29 -13.27 0.34
C LEU A 81 20.71 -12.83 -0.05
N ALA A 82 21.00 -11.52 -0.07
CA ALA A 82 22.29 -10.96 -0.47
C ALA A 82 23.53 -11.60 0.21
N PRO A 83 23.51 -11.99 1.50
CA PRO A 83 24.64 -12.66 2.14
C PRO A 83 25.03 -13.99 1.49
N ILE A 84 24.06 -14.73 0.96
CA ILE A 84 24.29 -16.01 0.27
C ILE A 84 24.66 -15.78 -1.20
N LEU A 85 24.04 -14.78 -1.84
CA LEU A 85 24.21 -14.50 -3.26
C LEU A 85 25.53 -13.80 -3.61
N ARG A 86 26.27 -13.29 -2.62
CA ARG A 86 27.56 -12.64 -2.83
C ARG A 86 28.63 -13.63 -3.28
N ALA A 87 29.39 -13.26 -4.32
CA ALA A 87 30.58 -14.01 -4.74
C ALA A 87 31.57 -14.16 -3.56
N PHE A 88 32.07 -15.38 -3.34
CA PHE A 88 32.93 -15.74 -2.21
C PHE A 88 32.28 -15.60 -0.82
N ALA A 89 30.96 -15.82 -0.70
CA ALA A 89 30.32 -15.97 0.61
C ALA A 89 31.02 -17.07 1.43
N LYS A 90 31.27 -16.80 2.71
CA LYS A 90 31.93 -17.77 3.60
C LYS A 90 31.05 -19.03 3.74
N LYS A 91 31.67 -20.21 3.77
CA LYS A 91 30.96 -21.48 3.97
C LYS A 91 30.16 -21.40 5.29
N GLY A 92 28.85 -21.65 5.22
CA GLY A 92 27.94 -21.55 6.36
C GLY A 92 27.24 -20.18 6.54
N THR A 93 27.43 -19.22 5.64
CA THR A 93 26.67 -17.95 5.65
C THR A 93 25.18 -18.24 5.42
N LYS A 94 24.33 -17.74 6.32
CA LYS A 94 22.87 -17.89 6.25
C LYS A 94 22.23 -16.59 5.78
N ALA A 95 21.11 -16.70 5.07
CA ALA A 95 20.28 -15.56 4.70
C ALA A 95 19.60 -14.98 5.94
N VAL A 96 19.26 -13.69 5.86
CA VAL A 96 18.36 -13.09 6.84
C VAL A 96 16.97 -13.70 6.62
N PRO A 97 16.30 -14.23 7.66
CA PRO A 97 14.96 -14.78 7.52
C PRO A 97 13.97 -13.75 6.96
N TYR A 98 13.00 -14.22 6.20
CA TYR A 98 11.89 -13.37 5.76
C TYR A 98 11.04 -12.92 6.96
N PRO A 99 10.44 -11.72 6.94
CA PRO A 99 9.62 -11.28 8.06
C PRO A 99 8.44 -12.21 8.34
N ASP A 100 8.21 -12.52 9.62
CA ASP A 100 7.08 -13.34 10.07
C ASP A 100 5.72 -12.62 9.96
N GLN A 101 5.73 -11.32 9.69
CA GLN A 101 4.54 -10.48 9.64
C GLN A 101 4.57 -9.50 8.46
N PRO A 102 3.40 -9.18 7.88
CA PRO A 102 3.27 -8.16 6.85
C PRO A 102 3.76 -6.78 7.28
N PHE A 103 4.13 -5.97 6.30
CA PHE A 103 4.38 -4.54 6.50
C PHE A 103 3.14 -3.84 7.05
N ALA A 104 3.35 -2.97 8.04
CA ALA A 104 2.29 -2.15 8.58
C ALA A 104 1.98 -1.00 7.60
N LEU A 105 0.86 -1.11 6.89
CA LEU A 105 0.40 -0.08 5.95
C LEU A 105 -0.22 1.11 6.68
N ASN A 106 -0.83 0.88 7.83
CA ASN A 106 -1.53 1.91 8.59
C ASN A 106 -0.70 2.42 9.78
N THR A 107 -0.76 3.72 10.04
CA THR A 107 -0.09 4.38 11.19
C THR A 107 -0.49 3.78 12.53
N MET A 108 -1.77 3.39 12.68
CA MET A 108 -2.29 2.70 13.86
C MET A 108 -1.63 1.33 14.10
N GLN A 109 -1.31 0.59 13.03
CA GLN A 109 -0.61 -0.69 13.16
C GLN A 109 0.86 -0.51 13.53
N LYS A 110 1.50 0.58 13.07
CA LYS A 110 2.87 0.94 13.49
C LYS A 110 2.94 1.24 14.98
N GLY A 111 2.04 2.10 15.49
CA GLY A 111 1.99 2.44 16.92
C GLY A 111 1.78 1.24 17.84
N LYS A 112 0.88 0.30 17.47
CA LYS A 112 0.68 -0.94 18.22
C LYS A 112 1.92 -1.84 18.24
N LYS A 113 2.65 -1.94 17.12
CA LYS A 113 3.90 -2.72 17.07
C LYS A 113 5.00 -2.10 17.94
N GLU A 114 5.11 -0.78 17.97
CA GLU A 114 6.09 -0.08 18.80
C GLU A 114 5.78 -0.24 20.28
N GLN A 115 4.53 -0.09 20.70
CA GLN A 115 4.08 -0.35 22.07
C GLN A 115 4.36 -1.78 22.50
N ALA A 116 3.96 -2.78 21.71
CA ALA A 116 4.23 -4.19 22.02
C ALA A 116 5.73 -4.52 22.09
N LYS A 117 6.56 -3.79 21.33
CA LYS A 117 8.03 -3.95 21.39
C LYS A 117 8.61 -3.32 22.65
N GLN A 118 8.11 -2.15 23.06
CA GLN A 118 8.49 -1.49 24.31
C GLN A 118 8.09 -2.31 25.53
N GLU A 119 6.85 -2.81 25.59
CA GLU A 119 6.38 -3.66 26.69
C GLU A 119 7.26 -4.90 26.88
N LYS A 120 7.62 -5.59 25.78
CA LYS A 120 8.54 -6.73 25.84
C LYS A 120 9.96 -6.36 26.29
N GLN A 121 10.42 -5.14 26.00
CA GLN A 121 11.72 -4.66 26.47
C GLN A 121 11.67 -4.33 27.96
N ASP A 122 10.60 -3.69 28.40
CA ASP A 122 10.37 -3.34 29.80
C ASP A 122 10.22 -4.57 30.68
N GLU A 123 9.50 -5.61 30.23
CA GLU A 123 9.39 -6.88 30.94
C GLU A 123 10.76 -7.56 31.11
N LYS A 124 11.58 -7.58 30.05
CA LYS A 124 12.94 -8.13 30.12
C LYS A 124 13.83 -7.33 31.07
N ALA A 125 13.74 -6.00 31.03
CA ALA A 125 14.48 -5.13 31.93
C ALA A 125 14.06 -5.38 33.39
N LYS A 126 12.75 -5.44 33.67
CA LYS A 126 12.22 -5.76 35.01
C LYS A 126 12.73 -7.11 35.52
N ALA A 127 12.67 -8.16 34.71
CA ALA A 127 13.18 -9.48 35.07
C ALA A 127 14.69 -9.45 35.37
N TYR A 128 15.46 -8.73 34.55
CA TYR A 128 16.90 -8.55 34.78
C TYR A 128 17.21 -7.81 36.09
N PHE A 129 16.51 -6.70 36.36
CA PHE A 129 16.69 -5.94 37.60
C PHE A 129 16.27 -6.75 38.83
N GLN A 130 15.19 -7.52 38.75
CA GLN A 130 14.79 -8.43 39.83
C GLN A 130 15.85 -9.50 40.10
N ALA A 131 16.39 -10.13 39.05
CA ALA A 131 17.48 -11.10 39.18
C ALA A 131 18.73 -10.48 39.82
N LEU A 132 19.08 -9.25 39.41
CA LEU A 132 20.19 -8.51 39.99
C LEU A 132 19.95 -8.21 41.47
N ALA A 133 18.76 -7.70 41.83
CA ALA A 133 18.41 -7.38 43.21
C ALA A 133 18.44 -8.63 44.13
N MET A 134 17.92 -9.77 43.66
CA MET A 134 18.01 -11.04 44.38
C MET A 134 19.47 -11.47 44.60
N SER A 135 20.35 -11.28 43.60
CA SER A 135 21.77 -11.59 43.72
C SER A 135 22.50 -10.67 44.71
N PHE A 136 22.12 -9.40 44.80
CA PHE A 136 22.67 -8.45 45.77
C PHE A 136 22.19 -8.75 47.20
N ASN A 137 20.90 -9.05 47.38
CA ASN A 137 20.35 -9.45 48.67
C ASN A 137 21.03 -10.72 49.20
N LYS A 138 21.28 -11.71 48.32
CA LYS A 138 22.02 -12.92 48.69
C LYS A 138 23.45 -12.62 49.15
N LYS A 139 24.18 -11.75 48.43
CA LYS A 139 25.54 -11.33 48.81
C LYS A 139 25.59 -10.51 50.10
N PHE A 140 24.55 -9.73 50.38
CA PHE A 140 24.46 -8.93 51.61
C PHE A 140 24.14 -9.80 52.82
N GLN A 141 23.28 -10.81 52.67
CA GLN A 141 23.03 -11.81 53.71
C GLN A 141 24.28 -12.68 53.99
N GLU A 142 25.03 -13.06 52.95
CA GLU A 142 26.29 -13.82 53.10
C GLU A 142 27.42 -13.02 53.78
N LYS A 143 27.43 -11.68 53.66
CA LYS A 143 28.43 -10.79 54.33
C LYS A 143 27.96 -10.19 55.66
N GLY A 144 26.67 -10.19 55.96
CA GLY A 144 26.07 -9.51 57.12
C GLY A 144 25.83 -10.39 58.36
N GLY A 145 26.14 -11.69 58.31
CA GLY A 145 25.94 -12.62 59.42
C GLY A 145 27.05 -12.64 60.48
N GLY A 146 27.70 -11.50 60.75
CA GLY A 146 28.85 -11.40 61.66
C GLY A 146 28.91 -10.09 62.43
N VAL A 147 27.89 -9.77 63.23
CA VAL A 147 28.04 -8.88 64.39
C VAL A 147 27.49 -9.61 65.60
N ASN A 148 28.42 -10.04 66.45
CA ASN A 148 28.22 -10.71 67.73
C ASN A 148 27.33 -9.89 68.68
N GLY A 149 26.46 -10.61 69.42
CA GLY A 149 26.12 -10.26 70.79
C GLY A 149 27.19 -10.75 71.77
#